data_AF-X0UW83-F1
#
_entry.id   AF-X0UW83-F1
#
_cell.length_a   1.000
_cell.length_b   1.000
_cell.length_c   1.000
_cell.angle_alpha   90.00
_cell.angle_beta   90.00
_cell.angle_gamma   90.00
#
_symmetry.space_group_name_H-M   'P 1'
#
loop_
_entity.id
_entity.type
_entity.pdbx_description
1 polymer ?
#
loop_
_entity_poly.entity_id
_entity_poly.type
_entity_poly.pdbx_seq_one_letter_code
_entity_poly.pdbx_strand_id
1 'polypeptide(L)'
;MSDYSCIFQTDETGKSSAVHKESLLQYFLDNPDSKFKVEIFKLSDHSKLMRAYYFAEVVTKCKIGLNELGYNLNKDQTHDFIKQYSPVMVEHIEIDGNIKQRFKSIIELDNKQFIQYIEDIKQFAIENLDILIKEPNE
;
A
#
# COMPACT_ATOMS: atom_id res chain seq x y z
N MET A 1 -12.33 -8.68 11.85
CA MET A 1 -10.91 -9.08 11.79
C MET A 1 -10.42 -8.71 10.41
N SER A 2 -9.42 -7.84 10.31
CA SER A 2 -8.80 -7.46 9.04
C SER A 2 -7.77 -8.51 8.65
N ASP A 3 -7.84 -9.04 7.44
CA ASP A 3 -6.86 -10.00 6.93
C ASP A 3 -5.47 -9.33 6.84
N TYR A 4 -4.46 -9.95 7.47
CA TYR A 4 -3.07 -9.50 7.37
C TYR A 4 -2.42 -10.12 6.13
N SER A 5 -1.78 -9.29 5.30
CA SER A 5 -1.10 -9.73 4.08
C SER A 5 0.38 -9.35 4.12
N CYS A 6 1.25 -10.28 3.75
CA CYS A 6 2.69 -10.09 3.68
C CYS A 6 3.23 -10.70 2.38
N ILE A 7 4.19 -10.02 1.75
CA ILE A 7 4.90 -10.55 0.59
C ILE A 7 6.09 -11.38 1.08
N PHE A 8 6.31 -12.51 0.42
CA PHE A 8 7.50 -13.34 0.59
C PHE A 8 8.30 -13.32 -0.71
N GLN A 9 9.61 -13.15 -0.59
CA GLN A 9 10.57 -13.27 -1.68
C GLN A 9 11.38 -14.55 -1.50
N THR A 10 11.52 -15.30 -2.58
CA THR A 10 12.28 -16.55 -2.62
C THR A 10 13.61 -16.31 -3.33
N ASP A 11 14.71 -16.71 -2.70
CA ASP A 11 16.05 -16.65 -3.31
C ASP A 11 16.31 -17.81 -4.29
N GLU A 12 17.46 -17.78 -4.96
CA GLU A 12 17.90 -18.81 -5.91
C GLU A 12 18.06 -20.21 -5.30
N THR A 13 18.17 -20.30 -3.96
CA THR A 13 18.28 -21.56 -3.22
C THR A 13 16.91 -22.13 -2.82
N GLY A 14 15.82 -21.41 -3.11
CA GLY A 14 14.46 -21.78 -2.73
C GLY A 14 14.07 -21.35 -1.32
N LYS A 15 14.88 -20.53 -0.64
CA LYS A 15 14.57 -20.03 0.69
C LYS A 15 13.71 -18.78 0.57
N SER A 16 12.55 -18.80 1.23
CA SER A 16 11.61 -17.68 1.26
C SER A 16 11.76 -16.85 2.53
N SER A 17 11.74 -15.53 2.39
CA SER A 17 11.76 -14.57 3.49
C SER A 17 10.66 -13.53 3.31
N ALA A 18 10.04 -13.12 4.42
CA ALA A 18 9.07 -12.04 4.42
C ALA A 18 9.79 -10.71 4.18
N VAL A 19 9.35 -9.95 3.18
CA VAL A 19 9.96 -8.65 2.82
C VAL A 19 9.93 -7.69 4.02
N HIS A 20 8.83 -7.68 4.78
CA HIS A 20 8.69 -6.92 6.03
C HIS A 20 8.47 -7.86 7.22
N LYS A 21 9.48 -8.67 7.51
CA LYS A 21 9.46 -9.65 8.61
C LYS A 21 9.06 -9.02 9.95
N GLU A 22 9.51 -7.81 10.24
CA GLU A 22 9.23 -7.11 11.52
C GLU A 22 7.73 -6.82 11.70
N SER A 23 7.07 -6.28 10.68
CA SER A 23 5.62 -6.04 10.70
C SER A 23 4.83 -7.33 10.90
N LEU A 24 5.27 -8.42 10.26
CA LEU A 24 4.66 -9.74 10.42
C LEU A 24 4.84 -10.28 11.85
N LEU A 25 6.04 -10.10 12.43
CA LEU A 25 6.31 -10.50 13.81
C LEU A 25 5.48 -9.68 14.80
N GLN A 26 5.38 -8.35 14.61
CA GLN A 26 4.58 -7.49 15.46
C GLN A 26 3.09 -7.90 15.42
N TYR A 27 2.56 -8.21 14.24
CA TYR A 27 1.20 -8.71 14.09
C TYR A 27 0.95 -9.99 14.92
N PHE A 28 1.92 -10.91 14.97
CA PHE A 28 1.80 -12.11 15.81
C PHE A 28 1.90 -11.79 17.31
N LEU A 29 2.77 -10.85 17.70
CA LEU A 29 2.88 -10.40 19.10
C LEU A 29 1.58 -9.73 19.58
N ASP A 30 0.92 -8.98 18.71
CA ASP A 30 -0.34 -8.31 19.00
C ASP A 30 -1.53 -9.29 19.09
N ASN A 31 -1.37 -10.53 18.62
CA ASN A 31 -2.40 -11.57 18.61
C ASN A 31 -1.89 -12.88 19.25
N PRO A 32 -1.52 -12.87 20.55
CA PRO A 32 -1.04 -14.08 21.23
C PRO A 32 -2.15 -15.15 21.27
N ASP A 33 -1.73 -16.42 21.35
CA ASP A 33 -2.60 -17.61 21.45
C ASP A 33 -3.66 -17.77 20.32
N SER A 34 -3.52 -17.01 19.24
CA SER A 34 -4.45 -17.03 18.11
C SER A 34 -4.07 -18.09 17.07
N LYS A 35 -5.07 -18.61 16.35
CA LYS A 35 -4.87 -19.52 15.21
C LYS A 35 -4.90 -18.74 13.91
N PHE A 36 -3.88 -18.92 13.08
CA PHE A 36 -3.77 -18.23 11.79
C PHE A 36 -4.01 -19.21 10.63
N LYS A 37 -4.83 -18.81 9.67
CA LYS A 37 -4.89 -19.45 8.34
C LYS A 37 -3.95 -18.69 7.42
N VAL A 38 -2.97 -19.37 6.85
CA VAL A 38 -2.02 -18.75 5.90
C VAL A 38 -2.35 -19.25 4.50
N GLU A 39 -2.65 -18.32 3.60
CA GLU A 39 -2.85 -18.60 2.18
C GLU A 39 -1.66 -18.05 1.39
N ILE A 40 -0.96 -18.93 0.67
CA ILE A 40 0.23 -18.57 -0.13
C ILE A 40 -0.15 -18.67 -1.59
N PHE A 41 0.00 -17.56 -2.32
CA PHE A 41 -0.26 -17.50 -3.75
C PHE A 41 1.04 -17.17 -4.49
N LYS A 42 1.36 -17.95 -5.52
CA LYS A 42 2.41 -17.55 -6.46
C LYS A 42 1.89 -16.36 -7.26
N LEU A 43 2.50 -15.20 -7.05
CA LEU A 43 2.21 -14.00 -7.83
C LEU A 43 2.88 -14.16 -9.21
N SER A 44 2.15 -14.71 -10.18
CA SER A 44 2.60 -14.80 -11.58
C SER A 44 2.40 -13.49 -12.36
N ASP A 45 1.66 -12.56 -11.79
CA ASP A 45 1.26 -11.31 -12.40
C ASP A 45 1.88 -10.15 -11.61
N HIS A 46 2.82 -9.44 -12.25
CA HIS A 46 3.52 -8.30 -11.68
C HIS A 46 2.55 -7.24 -11.13
N SER A 47 1.38 -7.06 -11.77
CA SER A 47 0.36 -6.12 -11.30
C SER A 47 -0.20 -6.49 -9.93
N LYS A 48 -0.38 -7.78 -9.64
CA LYS A 48 -0.85 -8.27 -8.33
C LYS A 48 0.21 -8.08 -7.25
N LEU A 49 1.49 -8.31 -7.59
CA LEU A 49 2.60 -8.08 -6.68
C LEU A 49 2.74 -6.61 -6.31
N MET A 50 2.66 -5.70 -7.29
CA MET A 50 2.69 -4.27 -7.04
C MET A 50 1.52 -3.79 -6.19
N ARG A 51 0.31 -4.34 -6.39
CA ARG A 51 -0.86 -4.01 -5.56
C ARG A 51 -0.70 -4.53 -4.14
N ALA A 52 -0.18 -5.74 -3.97
CA ALA A 52 0.13 -6.28 -2.65
C ALA A 52 1.18 -5.42 -1.93
N TYR A 53 2.22 -5.00 -2.63
CA TYR A 53 3.28 -4.14 -2.09
C TYR A 53 2.72 -2.78 -1.67
N TYR A 54 1.89 -2.16 -2.51
CA TYR A 54 1.25 -0.90 -2.20
C TYR A 54 0.47 -0.96 -0.86
N PHE A 55 -0.37 -1.97 -0.67
CA PHE A 55 -1.14 -2.06 0.57
C PHE A 55 -0.31 -2.56 1.75
N ALA A 56 0.66 -3.47 1.55
CA ALA A 56 1.44 -4.05 2.62
C ALA A 56 2.45 -3.04 3.20
N GLU A 57 3.09 -2.26 2.33
CA GLU A 57 4.17 -1.37 2.71
C GLU A 57 3.77 0.10 2.58
N VAL A 58 3.42 0.57 1.38
CA VAL A 58 3.22 2.00 1.11
C VAL A 58 2.13 2.59 2.02
N VAL A 59 0.93 2.00 2.00
CA VAL A 59 -0.21 2.46 2.83
C VAL A 59 0.09 2.30 4.32
N THR A 60 0.73 1.19 4.71
CA THR A 60 1.04 0.92 6.13
C THR A 60 2.00 1.95 6.70
N LYS A 61 3.07 2.28 5.96
CA LYS A 61 4.06 3.28 6.35
C LYS A 61 3.46 4.68 6.42
N CYS A 62 2.66 5.07 5.41
CA CYS A 62 1.96 6.34 5.44
C CYS A 62 1.00 6.44 6.63
N LYS A 63 0.29 5.36 6.96
CA LYS A 63 -0.62 5.32 8.13
C LYS A 63 0.15 5.59 9.42
N ILE A 64 1.32 4.98 9.60
CA ILE A 64 2.16 5.19 10.79
C ILE A 64 2.52 6.68 10.90
N GLY A 65 3.11 7.26 9.86
CA GLY A 65 3.51 8.67 9.87
C GLY A 65 2.33 9.63 10.07
N LEU A 66 1.21 9.40 9.39
CA LEU A 66 0.00 10.21 9.57
C LEU A 66 -0.56 10.11 10.99
N ASN A 67 -0.49 8.94 11.62
CA ASN A 67 -0.96 8.76 12.98
C ASN A 67 -0.02 9.41 14.01
N GLU A 68 1.28 9.43 13.75
CA GLU A 68 2.26 10.20 14.55
C GLU A 68 1.99 11.71 14.49
N LEU A 69 1.47 12.20 13.36
CA LEU A 69 1.00 13.58 13.19
C LEU A 69 -0.41 13.82 13.78
N GLY A 70 -1.06 12.81 14.36
CA GLY A 70 -2.34 12.92 15.07
C GLY A 70 -3.60 12.65 14.24
N TYR A 71 -3.47 12.19 12.98
CA TYR A 71 -4.64 11.96 12.12
C TYR A 71 -5.49 10.73 12.54
N ASN A 72 -4.91 9.74 13.23
CA ASN A 72 -5.60 8.54 13.73
C ASN A 72 -6.46 7.79 12.69
N LEU A 73 -5.91 7.59 11.49
CA LEU A 73 -6.58 6.93 10.36
C LEU A 73 -6.42 5.41 10.42
N ASN A 74 -7.45 4.70 9.95
CA ASN A 74 -7.35 3.29 9.60
C ASN A 74 -6.75 3.12 8.19
N LYS A 75 -6.58 1.86 7.73
CA LYS A 75 -5.90 1.55 6.46
C LYS A 75 -6.65 2.09 5.24
N ASP A 76 -7.97 1.95 5.21
CA ASP A 76 -8.81 2.41 4.09
C ASP A 76 -8.88 3.94 4.06
N GLN A 77 -9.05 4.56 5.23
CA GLN A 77 -9.00 6.02 5.38
C GLN A 77 -7.63 6.59 4.96
N THR A 78 -6.54 5.90 5.30
CA THR A 78 -5.20 6.29 4.86
C THR A 78 -5.09 6.19 3.34
N HIS A 79 -5.55 5.08 2.75
CA HIS A 79 -5.57 4.89 1.31
C HIS A 79 -6.36 6.00 0.59
N ASP A 80 -7.52 6.39 1.12
CA ASP A 80 -8.33 7.47 0.54
C ASP A 80 -7.69 8.84 0.74
N PHE A 81 -7.11 9.09 1.91
CA PHE A 81 -6.41 10.35 2.20
C PHE A 81 -5.24 10.57 1.27
N ILE A 82 -4.39 9.55 1.06
CA ILE A 82 -3.17 9.75 0.27
C ILE A 82 -3.43 9.89 -1.24
N LYS A 83 -4.60 9.49 -1.75
CA LYS A 83 -4.98 9.69 -3.17
C LYS A 83 -4.86 11.14 -3.62
N GLN A 84 -5.12 12.09 -2.72
CA GLN A 84 -5.11 13.52 -3.04
C GLN A 84 -3.73 14.04 -3.46
N TYR A 85 -2.66 13.34 -3.13
CA TYR A 85 -1.29 13.75 -3.43
C TYR A 85 -0.77 13.27 -4.78
N SER A 86 -1.60 12.56 -5.56
CA SER A 86 -1.21 12.07 -6.88
C SER A 86 -2.12 12.59 -7.98
N PRO A 87 -1.58 13.31 -8.98
CA PRO A 87 -2.37 13.79 -10.12
C PRO A 87 -3.00 12.66 -10.94
N VAL A 88 -2.39 11.48 -11.01
CA VAL A 88 -2.93 10.36 -11.81
C VAL A 88 -4.23 9.80 -11.23
N MET A 89 -4.49 10.08 -9.95
CA MET A 89 -5.75 9.73 -9.28
C MET A 89 -6.89 10.69 -9.61
N VAL A 90 -6.63 11.88 -10.13
CA VAL A 90 -7.68 12.87 -10.39
C VAL A 90 -8.29 12.65 -11.77
N GLU A 91 -9.62 12.59 -11.84
CA GLU A 91 -10.38 12.62 -13.08
C GLU A 91 -11.38 13.77 -13.07
N HIS A 92 -11.52 14.42 -14.22
CA HIS A 92 -12.54 15.44 -14.45
C HIS A 92 -13.69 14.82 -15.23
N ILE A 93 -14.89 14.84 -14.64
CA ILE A 93 -16.11 14.33 -15.25
C ILE A 93 -17.12 15.47 -15.42
N GLU A 94 -17.83 15.47 -16.54
CA GLU A 94 -18.93 16.42 -16.76
C GLU A 94 -20.23 15.84 -16.21
N ILE A 95 -20.88 16.56 -15.29
CA ILE A 95 -22.19 16.21 -14.74
C ILE A 95 -23.05 17.47 -14.82
N ASP A 96 -24.17 17.38 -15.54
CA ASP A 96 -25.14 18.47 -15.72
C ASP A 96 -24.50 19.77 -16.24
N GLY A 97 -23.58 19.66 -17.21
CA GLY A 97 -22.85 20.79 -17.80
C GLY A 97 -21.76 21.39 -16.89
N ASN A 98 -21.49 20.79 -15.73
CA ASN A 98 -20.45 21.22 -14.80
C ASN A 98 -19.31 20.21 -14.72
N ILE A 99 -18.07 20.70 -14.81
CA ILE A 99 -16.88 19.88 -14.60
C ILE A 99 -16.72 19.62 -13.09
N LYS A 100 -16.78 18.36 -12.69
CA LYS A 100 -16.52 17.90 -11.32
C LYS A 100 -15.24 17.08 -11.28
N GLN A 101 -14.52 17.15 -10.17
CA GLN A 101 -13.36 16.29 -9.90
C GLN A 101 -13.79 15.07 -9.10
N ARG A 102 -13.29 13.90 -9.47
CA ARG A 102 -13.35 12.68 -8.65
C ARG A 102 -11.98 12.03 -8.55
N PHE A 103 -11.78 11.25 -7.50
CA PHE A 103 -10.64 10.36 -7.39
C PHE A 103 -10.96 9.00 -8.02
N LYS A 104 -10.06 8.49 -8.86
CA LYS A 104 -10.11 7.15 -9.43
C LYS A 104 -9.85 6.10 -8.35
N SER A 105 -10.36 4.90 -8.59
CA SER A 105 -9.93 3.68 -7.90
C SER A 105 -8.62 3.16 -8.51
N ILE A 106 -7.81 2.46 -7.72
CA ILE A 106 -6.57 1.85 -8.21
C ILE A 106 -6.85 0.83 -9.33
N ILE A 107 -8.04 0.21 -9.35
CA ILE A 107 -8.40 -0.75 -10.42
C ILE A 107 -8.65 -0.05 -11.76
N GLU A 108 -8.91 1.27 -11.74
CA GLU A 108 -9.11 2.10 -12.95
C GLU A 108 -7.77 2.61 -13.52
N LEU A 109 -6.65 2.42 -12.80
CA LEU A 109 -5.32 2.79 -13.27
C LEU A 109 -4.70 1.69 -14.12
N ASP A 110 -4.08 2.09 -15.23
CA ASP A 110 -3.16 1.21 -15.95
C ASP A 110 -1.86 0.99 -15.16
N ASN A 111 -1.03 0.04 -15.60
CA ASN A 111 0.20 -0.31 -14.88
C ASN A 111 1.18 0.87 -14.75
N LYS A 112 1.29 1.73 -15.77
CA LYS A 112 2.20 2.89 -15.72
C LYS A 112 1.68 3.94 -14.76
N GLN A 113 0.38 4.22 -14.81
CA GLN A 113 -0.30 5.12 -13.89
C GLN A 113 -0.18 4.62 -12.45
N PHE A 114 -0.31 3.30 -12.22
CA PHE A 114 -0.18 2.76 -10.89
C PHE A 114 1.25 2.81 -10.33
N ILE A 115 2.26 2.59 -11.18
CA ILE A 115 3.66 2.80 -10.79
C ILE A 115 3.89 4.27 -10.46
N GLN A 116 3.45 5.20 -11.31
CA GLN A 116 3.57 6.63 -11.04
C GLN A 116 2.86 7.03 -9.74
N TYR A 117 1.68 6.47 -9.49
CA TYR A 117 0.96 6.70 -8.25
C TYR A 117 1.78 6.28 -7.02
N ILE A 118 2.43 5.12 -7.06
CA ILE A 118 3.32 4.67 -5.97
C ILE A 118 4.45 5.67 -5.77
N GLU A 119 5.11 6.12 -6.84
CA GLU A 119 6.22 7.08 -6.74
C GLU A 119 5.77 8.43 -6.15
N ASP A 120 4.60 8.94 -6.56
CA ASP A 120 4.03 10.17 -6.00
C ASP A 120 3.82 10.03 -4.48
N ILE A 121 3.35 8.86 -4.02
CA ILE A 121 3.12 8.61 -2.58
C ILE A 121 4.45 8.42 -1.83
N LYS A 122 5.46 7.79 -2.43
CA LYS A 122 6.80 7.70 -1.83
C LYS A 122 7.39 9.09 -1.63
N GLN A 123 7.28 9.95 -2.64
CA GLN A 123 7.74 11.34 -2.55
C GLN A 123 6.99 12.09 -1.44
N PHE A 124 5.67 11.97 -1.39
CA PHE A 124 4.85 12.53 -0.30
C PHE A 124 5.32 12.06 1.08
N ALA A 125 5.58 10.75 1.25
CA ALA A 125 6.00 10.18 2.52
C ALA A 125 7.37 10.72 2.97
N ILE A 126 8.30 10.92 2.04
CA ILE A 126 9.59 11.55 2.33
C ILE A 126 9.40 13.01 2.74
N GLU A 127 8.67 13.78 1.95
CA GLU A 127 8.54 15.23 2.14
C GLU A 127 7.72 15.63 3.37
N ASN A 128 6.69 14.85 3.71
CA ASN A 128 5.68 15.23 4.70
C ASN A 128 5.73 14.37 5.96
N LEU A 129 6.25 13.14 5.87
CA LEU A 129 6.26 12.19 6.99
C LEU A 129 7.68 11.82 7.44
N ASP A 130 8.72 12.25 6.72
CA ASP A 130 10.12 11.83 6.94
C ASP A 130 10.29 10.29 6.91
N ILE A 131 9.50 9.63 6.04
CA ILE A 131 9.50 8.17 5.90
C ILE A 131 10.03 7.76 4.52
N LEU A 132 11.10 6.97 4.53
CA LEU A 132 11.60 6.29 3.35
C LEU A 132 10.87 4.95 3.15
N ILE A 133 10.20 4.82 2.00
CA ILE A 133 9.51 3.59 1.60
C ILE A 133 10.38 2.88 0.55
N LYS A 134 10.88 1.69 0.89
CA LYS A 134 11.79 0.92 0.05
C LYS A 134 11.10 0.32 -1.17
N GLU A 135 11.90 -0.01 -2.19
CA GLU A 135 11.40 -0.77 -3.33
C GLU A 135 10.93 -2.18 -2.93
N PRO A 136 9.98 -2.80 -3.66
CA PRO A 136 9.50 -4.14 -3.35
C PRO A 136 10.58 -5.24 -3.37
N ASN A 137 11.77 -4.96 -3.91
CA ASN A 137 12.88 -5.90 -4.04
C ASN A 137 14.12 -5.50 -3.22
N GLU A 138 14.01 -4.48 -2.36
CA GLU A 138 15.07 -3.99 -1.44
C GLU A 138 14.91 -4.53 -0.02
#